data_AF-A0A1F3WYX6-F1
#
_entry.id   AF-A0A1F3WYX6-F1
#
_cell.length_a   1.000
_cell.length_b   1.000
_cell.length_c   1.000
_cell.angle_alpha   90.00
_cell.angle_beta   90.00
_cell.angle_gamma   90.00
#
_symmetry.space_group_name_H-M   'P 1'
#
loop_
_entity.id
_entity.type
_entity.pdbx_description
1 polymer ?
#
loop_
_entity_poly.entity_id
_entity_poly.type
_entity_poly.pdbx_seq_one_letter_code
_entity_poly.pdbx_strand_id
1 'polypeptide(L)' 'MDVIYSLIPGMTFFGLVMVAVLIWAVRKGQYEDMEGNASRILLDDDEDAMLLSQPKEKPQKEKDPAAPGQ' A
#
# COMPACT_ATOMS: atom_id res chain seq x y z
N MET A 1 2.21 -6.41 50.52
CA MET A 1 3.15 -6.96 49.50
C MET A 1 2.43 -7.83 48.47
N ASP A 2 1.11 -7.98 48.57
CA ASP A 2 0.33 -8.95 47.77
C ASP A 2 0.14 -8.54 46.31
N VAL A 3 0.06 -7.23 46.06
CA VAL A 3 -0.09 -6.64 44.72
C VAL A 3 1.03 -7.08 43.78
N ILE A 4 2.27 -7.17 44.26
CA ILE A 4 3.43 -7.56 43.45
C ILE A 4 3.26 -8.98 42.88
N TYR A 5 2.64 -9.89 43.63
CA TYR A 5 2.39 -11.26 43.17
C TYR A 5 1.36 -11.35 42.05
N SER A 6 0.48 -10.36 41.90
CA SER A 6 -0.42 -10.24 40.74
C SER A 6 0.22 -9.48 39.58
N LEU A 7 1.02 -8.45 39.88
CA LEU A 7 1.62 -7.57 38.87
C LEU A 7 2.73 -8.25 38.08
N ILE A 8 3.63 -8.96 38.74
CA ILE A 8 4.74 -9.66 38.06
C ILE A 8 4.21 -10.62 36.98
N PRO A 9 3.34 -11.60 37.30
CA PRO A 9 2.84 -12.51 36.28
C PRO A 9 1.95 -11.81 35.25
N GLY A 10 1.18 -10.78 35.64
CA GLY A 10 0.38 -9.99 34.71
C GLY A 10 1.25 -9.30 33.66
N MET A 11 2.31 -8.60 34.10
CA MET A 11 3.23 -7.90 33.21
C MET A 11 4.01 -8.88 32.33
N THR A 12 4.46 -10.02 32.88
CA THR A 12 5.14 -11.07 32.11
C THR A 12 4.21 -11.66 31.04
N PHE A 13 2.94 -11.92 31.38
CA PHE A 13 1.96 -12.43 30.41
C PHE A 13 1.71 -11.43 29.28
N PHE A 14 1.51 -10.15 29.60
CA PHE A 14 1.38 -9.10 28.58
C PHE A 14 2.63 -8.98 27.71
N GLY A 15 3.83 -9.09 28.30
CA GLY A 15 5.09 -9.13 27.55
C GLY A 15 5.17 -10.30 26.57
N LEU A 16 4.77 -11.50 27.01
CA LEU A 16 4.72 -12.68 26.15
C LEU A 16 3.72 -12.53 25.00
N VAL A 17 2.53 -11.99 25.28
CA VAL A 17 1.52 -11.70 24.24
C VAL A 17 2.09 -10.70 23.23
N MET A 18 2.77 -9.66 23.70
CA MET A 18 3.37 -8.64 22.82
C MET A 18 4.43 -9.26 21.89
N VAL A 19 5.33 -10.08 22.43
CA VAL A 19 6.33 -10.81 21.64
C VAL A 19 5.68 -11.77 20.65
N ALA A 20 4.63 -12.49 21.05
CA ALA A 20 3.91 -13.41 20.16
C ALA A 20 3.26 -12.67 18.98
N VAL A 21 2.67 -11.50 19.23
CA VAL A 21 2.09 -10.63 18.19
C VAL A 21 3.18 -10.12 17.24
N LEU A 22 4.34 -9.71 17.75
CA LEU A 22 5.47 -9.29 16.91
C LEU A 22 5.95 -10.42 16.00
N ILE A 23 6.18 -11.61 16.56
CA ILE A 23 6.61 -12.78 15.78
C ILE A 23 5.56 -13.12 14.71
N TRP A 24 4.27 -13.06 15.06
CA TRP A 24 3.20 -13.27 14.10
C TRP A 24 3.20 -12.22 12.97
N ALA A 25 3.38 -10.93 13.29
CA ALA A 25 3.41 -9.85 12.30
C ALA A 25 4.60 -9.99 11.34
N VAL A 26 5.78 -10.37 11.86
CA VAL A 26 6.97 -10.68 11.05
C VAL A 26 6.69 -11.87 10.13
N ARG A 27 6.13 -12.96 10.65
CA ARG A 27 5.78 -14.15 9.84
C ARG A 27 4.72 -13.87 8.78
N LYS A 28 3.85 -12.88 9.01
CA LYS A 28 2.82 -12.43 8.05
C LYS A 28 3.41 -11.56 6.93
N GLY A 29 4.69 -11.19 7.02
CA GLY A 29 5.35 -10.35 6.01
C GLY A 29 4.87 -8.90 6.02
N GLN A 30 4.32 -8.38 7.14
CA GLN A 30 3.86 -6.98 7.20
C GLN A 30 4.98 -5.95 7.04
N TYR A 31 6.25 -6.36 7.19
CA TYR A 31 7.41 -5.49 7.02
C TYR A 31 7.97 -5.50 5.59
N GLU A 32 7.49 -6.40 4.71
CA GLU A 32 7.99 -6.51 3.33
C GLU A 32 7.50 -5.36 2.43
N ASP A 33 6.41 -4.68 2.81
CA ASP A 33 5.79 -3.60 2.02
C ASP A 33 6.09 -2.18 2.59
N MET A 34 7.14 -2.05 3.41
CA MET A 34 7.56 -0.74 3.94
C MET A 34 8.17 0.17 2.85
N GLU A 35 8.67 -0.42 1.74
CA GLU A 35 9.27 0.31 0.61
C GLU A 35 8.21 0.82 -0.40
N GLY A 36 7.09 0.11 -0.56
CA GLY A 36 6.09 0.41 -1.59
C GLY A 36 5.11 1.53 -1.23
N ASN A 37 4.64 1.56 0.01
CA ASN A 37 3.57 2.48 0.41
C ASN A 37 4.06 3.93 0.66
N ALA A 38 5.28 4.10 1.15
CA ALA A 38 5.89 5.42 1.39
C ALA A 38 6.38 6.09 0.09
N SER A 39 6.72 5.31 -0.92
CA SER A 39 7.12 5.82 -2.23
C SER A 39 5.93 6.45 -2.98
N ARG A 40 4.76 5.81 -2.93
CA ARG A 40 3.52 6.33 -3.53
C ARG A 40 3.06 7.65 -2.91
N ILE A 41 3.07 7.79 -1.58
CA ILE A 41 2.62 9.04 -0.94
C ILE A 41 3.53 10.26 -1.25
N LEU A 42 4.80 10.03 -1.62
CA LEU A 42 5.77 11.08 -1.95
C LEU A 42 5.86 11.36 -3.45
N LEU A 43 5.53 10.40 -4.31
CA LEU A 43 5.61 10.52 -5.79
C LEU A 43 4.24 10.79 -6.44
N ASP A 44 3.12 10.40 -5.82
CA ASP A 44 1.78 10.57 -6.41
C ASP A 44 1.35 12.06 -6.51
N ASP A 45 1.93 12.98 -5.70
CA ASP A 45 1.64 14.42 -5.76
C ASP A 45 2.19 15.10 -7.05
N ASP A 46 3.21 14.52 -7.69
CA ASP A 46 3.79 15.04 -8.94
C ASP A 46 3.06 14.51 -10.19
N GLU A 47 2.39 13.36 -10.11
CA GLU A 47 1.67 12.73 -11.22
C GLU A 47 0.32 13.43 -11.50
N ASP A 48 -0.37 13.86 -10.43
CA ASP A 48 -1.61 14.62 -10.54
C ASP A 48 -1.40 16.03 -11.12
N ALA A 49 -0.20 16.61 -10.93
CA ALA A 49 0.17 17.88 -11.58
C ALA A 49 0.37 17.74 -13.10
N MET A 50 0.76 16.56 -13.59
CA MET A 50 0.98 16.30 -15.02
C MET A 50 -0.29 15.90 -15.79
N LEU A 51 -1.32 15.35 -15.12
CA LEU A 51 -2.60 14.98 -15.75
C LEU A 51 -3.49 16.19 -16.11
N LEU A 52 -3.29 17.34 -15.46
CA LEU A 52 -4.02 18.57 -15.75
C LEU A 52 -3.55 19.29 -17.04
N SER A 53 -2.44 18.85 -17.65
CA SER A 53 -1.79 19.53 -18.78
C SER A 53 -1.88 18.81 -20.13
N GLN A 54 -2.76 17.81 -20.29
CA GLN A 54 -2.98 17.15 -21.58
C GLN A 54 -4.26 17.69 -22.26
N PRO A 55 -4.17 18.60 -23.24
CA PRO A 55 -5.25 18.84 -24.19
C PRO A 55 -5.63 17.50 -24.85
N LYS A 56 -6.92 17.15 -24.77
CA LYS A 56 -7.48 15.99 -25.45
C LYS A 56 -7.34 16.14 -26.97
N GLU A 57 -6.23 15.69 -27.55
CA GLU A 57 -6.13 15.46 -28.98
C GLU A 57 -6.21 13.94 -29.23
N LYS A 58 -7.41 13.47 -29.60
CA LYS A 58 -7.63 12.10 -30.07
C LYS A 58 -7.24 12.06 -31.56
N PRO A 59 -6.28 11.21 -31.98
CA PRO A 59 -5.95 11.07 -33.39
C PRO A 59 -7.07 10.38 -34.16
N GLN A 60 -7.55 11.08 -35.19
CA GLN A 60 -8.08 10.62 -36.47
C GLN A 60 -8.23 9.10 -36.66
N LYS A 61 -9.48 8.62 -36.70
CA LYS A 61 -9.85 7.43 -37.50
C LYS A 61 -10.35 7.93 -38.86
N GLU A 62 -9.42 8.23 -39.75
CA GLU A 62 -9.67 8.33 -41.18
C GLU A 62 -8.78 7.31 -41.87
N LYS A 63 -9.38 6.15 -42.17
CA LYS A 63 -8.92 5.23 -43.21
C LYS A 63 -10.14 4.52 -43.75
N ASP A 64 -10.82 5.16 -44.70
CA ASP A 64 -11.31 4.42 -45.86
C ASP A 64 -10.10 4.15 -46.76
N PRO A 65 -10.01 2.97 -47.37
CA PRO A 65 -10.50 2.93 -48.74
C PRO A 65 -11.20 1.63 -49.14
N ALA A 66 -12.22 1.80 -49.98
CA ALA A 66 -12.63 0.92 -51.07
C ALA A 66 -13.08 -0.52 -50.75
N ALA A 67 -14.40 -0.73 -50.83
CA ALA A 67 -14.98 -1.99 -51.28
C ALA A 67 -15.51 -1.81 -52.71
N PRO A 68 -15.13 -2.66 -53.69
CA PRO A 68 -15.71 -2.61 -55.03
C PRO A 68 -17.01 -3.41 -55.08
N GLY A 69 -18.03 -2.84 -55.73
CA GLY A 69 -19.15 -3.58 -56.32
C GLY A 69 -20.32 -3.89 -55.40
N GLN A 70 -21.36 -3.07 -55.50
CA GLN A 70 -22.60 -3.40 -56.22
C GLN A 70 -23.46 -2.15 -56.37
#